data_AF-A0A2I1G0X9-F1
#
_entry.id   AF-A0A2I1G0X9-F1
#
_cell.length_a   1.000
_cell.length_b   1.000
_cell.length_c   1.000
_cell.angle_alpha   90.00
_cell.angle_beta   90.00
_cell.angle_gamma   90.00
#
_symmetry.space_group_name_H-M   'P 1'
#
loop_
_entity.id
_entity.type
_entity.pdbx_description
1 polymer ?
#
loop_
_entity_poly.entity_id
_entity_poly.type
_entity_poly.pdbx_seq_one_letter_code
_entity_poly.pdbx_strand_id
1 'polypeptide(L)'
;MRDGVSLVLFNGDVIVPFENRDLTNPKDLLNMMLQNQASGGTNFDLAIQKAGLLITAYFNPTKVNIIIFLSDGECGTPKDQLDNICKQNQTRGSPLYLYTVLFSSDKHSHSLEEMAKIAQSYHSPNSSSGTLRCQFTRAIDEVNLVSHFTSVADSLRKHKPALLKKNPLS
;
A
#
# COMPACT_ATOMS: atom_id res chain seq x y z
N MET A 1 -14.00 14.62 -0.83
CA MET A 1 -13.82 13.37 -0.06
C MET A 1 -12.35 13.19 0.24
N ARG A 2 -11.96 12.91 1.50
CA ARG A 2 -10.56 12.72 1.91
C ARG A 2 -10.16 11.24 1.86
N ASP A 3 -8.89 11.00 1.58
CA ASP A 3 -8.29 9.67 1.65
C ASP A 3 -8.20 9.22 3.11
N GLY A 4 -8.41 7.92 3.33
CA GLY A 4 -8.25 7.29 4.63
C GLY A 4 -6.99 6.45 4.62
N VAL A 5 -6.24 6.47 5.72
CA VAL A 5 -4.98 5.74 5.87
C VAL A 5 -5.05 4.91 7.15
N SER A 6 -4.61 3.67 7.03
CA SER A 6 -4.32 2.79 8.17
C SER A 6 -2.83 2.48 8.15
N LEU A 7 -2.23 2.31 9.32
CA LEU A 7 -0.85 1.84 9.43
C LEU A 7 -0.83 0.44 10.03
N VAL A 8 -0.18 -0.48 9.34
CA VAL A 8 0.06 -1.84 9.82
C VAL A 8 1.55 -1.99 10.04
N LEU A 9 1.94 -2.22 11.29
CA LEU A 9 3.29 -2.63 11.66
C LEU A 9 3.29 -4.14 11.83
N PHE A 10 4.32 -4.81 11.32
CA PHE A 10 4.40 -6.26 11.38
C PHE A 10 5.83 -6.73 11.61
N ASN A 11 5.94 -7.86 12.28
CA ASN A 11 7.15 -8.63 12.52
C ASN A 11 6.72 -10.12 12.62
N GLY A 12 6.95 -10.83 13.73
CA GLY A 12 6.24 -12.07 14.04
C GLY A 12 4.74 -11.92 14.36
N ASP A 13 4.31 -10.72 14.76
CA ASP A 13 2.94 -10.32 15.09
C ASP A 13 2.51 -9.09 14.28
N VAL A 14 1.29 -8.60 14.49
CA VAL A 14 0.77 -7.39 13.82
C VAL A 14 0.22 -6.39 14.84
N ILE A 15 0.63 -5.13 14.69
CA ILE A 15 0.15 -3.99 15.45
C ILE A 15 -0.45 -2.99 14.47
N VAL A 16 -1.58 -2.38 14.83
CA VAL A 16 -2.23 -1.36 14.01
C VAL A 16 -2.38 -0.09 14.83
N PRO A 17 -1.40 0.83 14.78
CA PRO A 17 -1.42 2.05 15.58
C PRO A 17 -2.64 2.93 15.31
N PHE A 18 -3.15 2.91 14.06
CA PHE A 18 -4.39 3.59 13.70
C PHE A 18 -5.04 2.96 12.46
N GLU A 19 -6.37 3.09 12.40
CA GLU A 19 -7.22 2.55 11.34
C GLU A 19 -8.03 3.69 10.68
N ASN A 20 -8.02 3.75 9.35
CA ASN A 20 -8.84 4.62 8.49
C ASN A 20 -8.92 6.09 8.95
N ARG A 21 -7.78 6.68 9.33
CA ARG A 21 -7.66 8.09 9.71
C ARG A 21 -7.44 8.96 8.47
N ASP A 22 -7.98 10.18 8.47
CA ASP A 22 -7.62 11.15 7.43
C ASP A 22 -6.27 11.81 7.75
N LEU A 23 -5.61 12.35 6.71
CA LEU A 23 -4.29 12.98 6.83
C LEU A 23 -4.36 14.45 7.28
N THR A 24 -5.42 14.86 7.99
CA THR A 24 -5.58 16.27 8.40
C THR A 24 -4.60 16.70 9.46
N ASN A 25 -4.24 15.80 10.37
CA ASN A 25 -3.24 16.03 11.40
C ASN A 25 -2.07 15.04 11.27
N PRO A 26 -1.15 15.26 10.31
CA PRO A 26 -0.03 14.36 10.07
C PRO A 26 0.93 14.29 11.27
N LYS A 27 0.97 15.32 12.13
CA LYS A 27 1.79 15.31 13.35
C LYS A 27 1.28 14.28 14.36
N ASP A 28 -0.03 14.18 14.54
CA ASP A 28 -0.62 13.17 15.44
C ASP A 28 -0.36 11.75 14.91
N LEU A 29 -0.49 11.54 13.61
CA LEU A 29 -0.18 10.25 12.98
C LEU A 29 1.30 9.88 13.17
N LEU A 30 2.21 10.82 12.94
CA LEU A 30 3.64 10.62 13.18
C LEU A 30 3.92 10.31 14.66
N ASN A 31 3.31 11.03 15.59
CA ASN A 31 3.48 10.79 17.02
C ASN A 31 3.02 9.37 17.41
N MET A 32 1.91 8.89 16.86
CA MET A 32 1.46 7.50 17.06
C MET A 32 2.44 6.49 16.47
N MET A 33 3.05 6.79 15.32
CA MET A 33 4.10 5.93 14.73
C MET A 33 5.30 5.79 15.65
N LEU A 34 5.80 6.92 16.17
CA LEU A 34 7.00 6.99 17.01
C LEU A 34 6.87 6.29 18.38
N GLN A 35 5.66 5.93 18.81
CA GLN A 35 5.47 5.14 20.04
C GLN A 35 5.82 3.65 19.88
N ASN A 36 6.03 3.17 18.66
CA ASN A 36 6.27 1.76 18.40
C ASN A 36 7.77 1.48 18.31
N GLN A 37 8.19 0.32 18.84
CA GLN A 37 9.58 -0.12 18.79
C GLN A 37 9.77 -1.23 17.77
N ALA A 38 10.94 -1.23 17.14
CA ALA A 38 11.37 -2.32 16.29
C ALA A 38 11.55 -3.60 17.12
N SER A 39 11.17 -4.72 16.55
CA SER A 39 11.31 -6.05 17.16
C SER A 39 11.56 -7.09 16.06
N GLY A 40 12.16 -8.22 16.42
CA GLY A 40 12.62 -9.21 15.46
C GLY A 40 11.51 -10.07 14.84
N GLY A 41 11.85 -10.73 13.74
CA GLY A 41 10.94 -11.60 12.97
C GLY A 41 10.23 -10.86 11.84
N THR A 42 9.66 -11.60 10.91
CA THR A 42 8.88 -11.03 9.81
C THR A 42 7.85 -12.05 9.32
N ASN A 43 6.62 -11.59 9.09
CA ASN A 43 5.52 -12.45 8.67
C ASN A 43 4.62 -11.69 7.68
N PHE A 44 4.89 -11.91 6.39
CA PHE A 44 4.14 -11.25 5.32
C PHE A 44 2.69 -11.75 5.25
N ASP A 45 2.42 -12.99 5.66
CA ASP A 45 1.08 -13.57 5.67
C ASP A 45 0.16 -12.78 6.61
N LEU A 46 0.59 -12.57 7.85
CA LEU A 46 -0.17 -11.81 8.85
C LEU A 46 -0.38 -10.36 8.42
N ALA A 47 0.65 -9.73 7.85
CA ALA A 47 0.59 -8.36 7.38
C ALA A 47 -0.47 -8.18 6.28
N ILE A 48 -0.44 -9.02 5.24
CA ILE A 48 -1.41 -8.95 4.13
C ILE A 48 -2.80 -9.36 4.60
N GLN A 49 -2.91 -10.37 5.48
CA GLN A 49 -4.20 -10.75 6.06
C GLN A 49 -4.83 -9.59 6.82
N LYS A 50 -4.09 -8.90 7.70
CA LYS A 50 -4.63 -7.75 8.45
C LYS A 50 -4.97 -6.59 7.51
N ALA A 51 -4.18 -6.33 6.47
CA ALA A 51 -4.52 -5.33 5.45
C ALA A 51 -5.84 -5.66 4.75
N GLY A 52 -6.09 -6.93 4.43
CA GLY A 52 -7.35 -7.39 3.84
C GLY A 52 -8.56 -7.20 4.76
N LEU A 53 -8.39 -7.46 6.06
CA LEU A 53 -9.42 -7.18 7.06
C LEU A 53 -9.74 -5.68 7.14
N LEU A 54 -8.73 -4.82 7.12
CA LEU A 54 -8.92 -3.36 7.15
C LEU A 54 -9.62 -2.84 5.89
N ILE A 55 -9.20 -3.32 4.71
CA ILE A 55 -9.87 -2.98 3.44
C ILE A 55 -11.32 -3.43 3.46
N THR A 56 -11.61 -4.60 4.02
CA THR A 56 -12.99 -5.09 4.15
C THR A 56 -13.81 -4.23 5.11
N ALA A 57 -13.28 -3.91 6.28
CA ALA A 57 -13.97 -3.14 7.32
C ALA A 57 -14.29 -1.70 6.87
N TYR A 58 -13.40 -1.09 6.09
CA TYR A 58 -13.51 0.31 5.65
C TYR A 58 -13.78 0.46 4.16
N PHE A 59 -14.31 -0.59 3.52
CA PHE A 59 -14.55 -0.59 2.08
C PHE A 59 -15.45 0.57 1.65
N ASN A 60 -15.04 1.26 0.59
CA ASN A 60 -15.84 2.31 -0.02
C ASN A 60 -15.77 2.16 -1.55
N PRO A 61 -16.91 1.95 -2.25
CA PRO A 61 -16.93 1.70 -3.70
C PRO A 61 -16.51 2.92 -4.54
N THR A 62 -16.43 4.10 -3.94
CA THR A 62 -15.96 5.34 -4.60
C THR A 62 -14.47 5.59 -4.41
N LYS A 63 -13.77 4.71 -3.68
CA LYS A 63 -12.33 4.79 -3.39
C LYS A 63 -11.60 3.61 -4.01
N VAL A 64 -10.32 3.83 -4.29
CA VAL A 64 -9.39 2.80 -4.73
C VAL A 64 -8.59 2.32 -3.52
N ASN A 65 -8.45 1.00 -3.36
CA ASN A 65 -7.65 0.40 -2.30
C ASN A 65 -6.20 0.27 -2.76
N ILE A 66 -5.27 0.80 -1.95
CA ILE A 66 -3.84 0.79 -2.21
C ILE A 66 -3.12 0.27 -0.96
N ILE A 67 -2.20 -0.67 -1.14
CA ILE A 67 -1.25 -1.09 -0.11
C ILE A 67 0.14 -0.62 -0.54
N ILE A 68 0.83 0.07 0.36
CA ILE A 68 2.27 0.34 0.24
C ILE A 68 2.95 -0.53 1.29
N PHE A 69 3.73 -1.51 0.84
CA PHE A 69 4.35 -2.54 1.64
C PHE A 69 5.86 -2.32 1.68
N LEU A 70 6.41 -2.08 2.87
CA LEU A 70 7.82 -1.79 3.07
C LEU A 70 8.47 -2.95 3.83
N SER A 71 9.56 -3.49 3.30
CA SER A 71 10.33 -4.55 3.96
C SER A 71 11.72 -4.68 3.34
N ASP A 72 12.64 -5.28 4.08
CA ASP A 72 13.93 -5.81 3.62
C ASP A 72 13.82 -7.06 2.72
N GLY A 73 12.63 -7.64 2.58
CA GLY A 73 12.35 -8.77 1.68
C GLY A 73 12.64 -10.15 2.28
N GLU A 74 13.05 -10.25 3.55
CA GLU A 74 13.44 -11.49 4.22
C GLU A 74 12.25 -12.34 4.69
N CYS A 75 11.29 -12.61 3.79
CA CYS A 75 10.16 -13.50 4.04
C CYS A 75 9.73 -14.25 2.77
N GLY A 76 8.90 -15.28 2.94
CA GLY A 76 8.19 -15.91 1.84
C GLY A 76 7.10 -15.00 1.25
N THR A 77 6.78 -15.21 -0.02
CA THR A 77 5.64 -14.54 -0.66
C THR A 77 4.32 -15.08 -0.07
N PRO A 78 3.43 -14.22 0.47
CA PRO A 78 2.15 -14.62 1.06
C PRO A 78 1.09 -14.86 -0.02
N LYS A 79 1.26 -15.92 -0.82
CA LYS A 79 0.49 -16.16 -2.06
C LYS A 79 -1.01 -16.28 -1.80
N ASP A 80 -1.41 -17.09 -0.83
CA ASP A 80 -2.83 -17.36 -0.55
C ASP A 80 -3.55 -16.09 -0.05
N GLN A 81 -2.88 -15.31 0.80
CA GLN A 81 -3.39 -14.07 1.36
C GLN A 81 -3.52 -13.00 0.27
N LEU A 82 -2.53 -12.91 -0.63
CA LEU A 82 -2.58 -12.01 -1.79
C LEU A 82 -3.68 -12.40 -2.77
N ASP A 83 -3.83 -13.68 -3.08
CA ASP A 83 -4.90 -14.15 -3.95
C ASP A 83 -6.27 -13.84 -3.36
N ASN A 84 -6.45 -14.11 -2.06
CA ASN A 84 -7.71 -13.84 -1.38
C ASN A 84 -8.06 -12.35 -1.37
N ILE A 85 -7.12 -11.47 -0.96
CA ILE A 85 -7.39 -10.03 -0.91
C ILE A 85 -7.61 -9.44 -2.32
N CYS A 86 -6.88 -9.92 -3.34
CA CYS A 86 -7.04 -9.44 -4.72
C CYS A 86 -8.39 -9.88 -5.31
N LYS A 87 -8.78 -11.16 -5.16
CA LYS A 87 -10.10 -11.67 -5.58
C LYS A 87 -11.23 -10.91 -4.90
N GLN A 88 -11.12 -10.65 -3.60
CA GLN A 88 -12.12 -9.88 -2.85
C GLN A 88 -12.28 -8.44 -3.39
N ASN A 89 -11.18 -7.79 -3.73
CA ASN A 89 -11.21 -6.43 -4.29
C ASN A 89 -11.76 -6.40 -5.72
N GLN A 90 -11.34 -7.36 -6.56
CA GLN A 90 -11.81 -7.51 -7.93
C GLN A 90 -13.32 -7.77 -8.00
N THR A 91 -13.83 -8.69 -7.17
CA THR A 91 -15.29 -8.99 -7.09
C THR A 91 -16.12 -7.81 -6.62
N ARG A 92 -15.54 -6.87 -5.87
CA ARG A 92 -16.18 -5.60 -5.46
C ARG A 92 -16.05 -4.48 -6.49
N GLY A 93 -15.48 -4.77 -7.66
CA GLY A 93 -15.34 -3.81 -8.76
C GLY A 93 -14.22 -2.77 -8.58
N SER A 94 -13.36 -2.93 -7.57
CA SER A 94 -12.21 -2.05 -7.32
C SER A 94 -10.96 -2.88 -7.10
N PRO A 95 -10.17 -3.18 -8.15
CA PRO A 95 -8.91 -3.91 -8.03
C PRO A 95 -7.96 -3.29 -7.00
N LEU A 96 -7.23 -4.16 -6.29
CA LEU A 96 -6.23 -3.75 -5.31
C LEU A 96 -4.94 -3.31 -6.02
N TYR A 97 -4.39 -2.16 -5.65
CA TYR A 97 -3.06 -1.74 -6.07
C TYR A 97 -2.04 -2.03 -4.96
N LEU A 98 -0.94 -2.68 -5.32
CA LEU A 98 0.12 -3.05 -4.39
C LEU A 98 1.47 -2.48 -4.84
N TYR A 99 2.05 -1.66 -3.98
CA TYR A 99 3.40 -1.10 -4.11
C TYR A 99 4.30 -1.79 -3.10
N THR A 100 5.27 -2.57 -3.56
CA THR A 100 6.27 -3.18 -2.68
C THR A 100 7.58 -2.40 -2.78
N VAL A 101 8.14 -2.05 -1.63
CA VAL A 101 9.38 -1.26 -1.52
C VAL A 101 10.41 -2.06 -0.74
N LEU A 102 11.47 -2.48 -1.43
CA LEU A 102 12.64 -3.09 -0.80
C LEU A 102 13.47 -1.99 -0.14
N PHE A 103 13.70 -2.12 1.17
CA PHE A 103 14.48 -1.19 1.97
C PHE A 103 15.70 -1.86 2.61
N SER A 104 16.57 -2.40 1.77
CA SER A 104 17.81 -3.09 2.17
C SER A 104 18.80 -3.11 0.98
N SER A 105 20.09 -3.29 1.28
CA SER A 105 21.15 -3.47 0.28
C SER A 105 21.13 -4.83 -0.42
N ASP A 106 20.27 -5.76 0.02
CA ASP A 106 20.43 -7.20 -0.24
C ASP A 106 19.62 -7.77 -1.42
N LYS A 107 20.02 -8.99 -1.84
CA LYS A 107 19.50 -9.75 -3.01
C LYS A 107 18.09 -10.33 -2.80
N HIS A 108 17.48 -10.18 -1.63
CA HIS A 108 16.22 -10.81 -1.23
C HIS A 108 14.97 -10.08 -1.75
N SER A 109 14.96 -9.68 -3.02
CA SER A 109 13.82 -8.98 -3.64
C SER A 109 12.74 -9.89 -4.16
N HIS A 110 13.02 -11.19 -4.32
CA HIS A 110 12.14 -12.13 -5.02
C HIS A 110 10.72 -12.13 -4.42
N SER A 111 10.62 -12.13 -3.10
CA SER A 111 9.33 -12.15 -2.40
C SER A 111 8.48 -10.93 -2.74
N LEU A 112 9.06 -9.73 -2.62
CA LEU A 112 8.42 -8.44 -2.90
C LEU A 112 8.10 -8.24 -4.39
N GLU A 113 8.98 -8.69 -5.28
CA GLU A 113 8.73 -8.69 -6.73
C GLU A 113 7.54 -9.58 -7.09
N GLU A 114 7.50 -10.79 -6.53
CA GLU A 114 6.43 -11.75 -6.76
C GLU A 114 5.09 -11.25 -6.20
N MET A 115 5.10 -10.63 -5.03
CA MET A 115 3.91 -9.99 -4.46
C MET A 115 3.29 -8.97 -5.43
N ALA A 116 4.10 -8.07 -5.99
CA ALA A 116 3.64 -7.08 -6.96
C ALA A 116 3.12 -7.73 -8.25
N LYS A 117 3.77 -8.80 -8.74
CA LYS A 117 3.34 -9.55 -9.94
C LYS A 117 1.98 -10.23 -9.72
N ILE A 118 1.80 -10.91 -8.59
CA ILE A 118 0.54 -11.56 -8.23
C ILE A 118 -0.58 -10.52 -8.22
N ALA A 119 -0.40 -9.41 -7.47
CA ALA A 119 -1.40 -8.36 -7.42
C ALA A 119 -1.71 -7.77 -8.81
N GLN A 120 -0.67 -7.55 -9.64
CA GLN A 120 -0.85 -7.04 -11.01
C GLN A 120 -1.68 -7.97 -11.90
N SER A 121 -1.58 -9.29 -11.71
CA SER A 121 -2.31 -10.27 -12.54
C SER A 121 -3.84 -10.20 -12.40
N TYR A 122 -4.35 -9.60 -11.31
CA TYR A 122 -5.79 -9.38 -11.09
C TYR A 122 -6.34 -8.13 -11.79
N HIS A 123 -5.47 -7.34 -12.44
CA HIS A 123 -5.90 -6.19 -13.25
C HIS A 123 -6.11 -6.61 -14.71
N SER A 124 -7.15 -6.09 -15.33
CA SER A 124 -7.40 -6.33 -16.75
C SER A 124 -6.27 -5.75 -17.60
N PRO A 125 -5.74 -6.48 -18.61
CA PRO A 125 -4.71 -5.97 -19.53
C PRO A 125 -5.13 -4.68 -20.24
N ASN A 126 -6.45 -4.49 -20.40
CA ASN A 126 -7.08 -3.37 -21.09
C ASN A 126 -7.47 -2.21 -20.15
N SER A 127 -7.04 -2.23 -18.89
CA SER A 127 -7.26 -1.10 -17.96
C SER A 127 -6.31 0.06 -18.32
N SER A 128 -6.68 0.79 -19.36
CA SER A 128 -5.96 1.93 -19.96
C SER A 128 -5.93 3.20 -19.11
N SER A 129 -6.01 3.10 -17.78
CA SER A 129 -5.66 4.21 -16.89
C SER A 129 -4.17 4.09 -16.57
N GLY A 130 -3.33 4.61 -17.47
CA GLY A 130 -1.86 4.48 -17.46
C GLY A 130 -1.13 5.15 -16.28
N THR A 131 -1.76 5.31 -15.11
CA THR A 131 -1.19 6.03 -13.96
C THR A 131 -1.02 5.14 -12.72
N LEU A 132 -1.89 4.14 -12.46
CA LEU A 132 -1.75 3.24 -11.31
C LEU A 132 -1.52 1.82 -11.78
N ARG A 133 -0.49 1.17 -11.22
CA ARG A 133 -0.14 -0.23 -11.44
C ARG A 133 0.47 -0.78 -10.17
N CYS A 134 0.38 -2.10 -9.98
CA CYS A 134 1.15 -2.75 -8.94
C CYS A 134 2.63 -2.73 -9.38
N GLN A 135 3.52 -2.41 -8.45
CA GLN A 135 4.93 -2.28 -8.77
C GLN A 135 5.82 -2.61 -7.60
N PHE A 136 6.98 -3.15 -7.94
CA PHE A 136 8.10 -3.34 -7.03
C PHE A 136 9.11 -2.22 -7.26
N THR A 137 9.71 -1.70 -6.19
CA THR A 137 10.81 -0.74 -6.27
C THR A 137 11.87 -1.02 -5.21
N ARG A 138 13.13 -0.73 -5.54
CA ARG A 138 14.24 -0.74 -4.59
C ARG A 138 14.49 0.68 -4.12
N ALA A 139 14.46 0.89 -2.81
CA ALA A 139 14.90 2.12 -2.17
C ALA A 139 16.08 1.76 -1.26
N ILE A 140 17.29 1.91 -1.80
CA ILE A 140 18.53 1.44 -1.16
C ILE A 140 18.88 2.28 0.08
N ASP A 141 18.41 3.53 0.12
CA ASP A 141 18.62 4.48 1.22
C ASP A 141 17.37 5.35 1.44
N GLU A 142 17.37 6.13 2.53
CA GLU A 142 16.26 7.00 2.93
C GLU A 142 15.93 8.06 1.87
N VAL A 143 16.93 8.53 1.13
CA VAL A 143 16.74 9.51 0.05
C VAL A 143 15.93 8.89 -1.09
N ASN A 144 16.26 7.66 -1.47
CA ASN A 144 15.54 6.88 -2.46
C ASN A 144 14.12 6.52 -1.99
N LEU A 145 13.92 6.33 -0.68
CA LEU A 145 12.58 6.11 -0.11
C LEU A 145 11.69 7.33 -0.27
N VAL A 146 12.18 8.50 0.14
CA VAL A 146 11.45 9.77 0.06
C VAL A 146 11.13 10.11 -1.40
N SER A 147 12.10 9.92 -2.29
CA SER A 147 11.90 10.08 -3.73
C SER A 147 10.81 9.13 -4.27
N HIS A 148 10.82 7.87 -3.85
CA HIS A 148 9.80 6.91 -4.25
C HIS A 148 8.40 7.31 -3.77
N PHE A 149 8.25 7.66 -2.49
CA PHE A 149 6.97 8.11 -1.95
C PHE A 149 6.46 9.37 -2.65
N THR A 150 7.35 10.28 -3.02
CA THR A 150 7.00 11.46 -3.82
C THR A 150 6.45 11.06 -5.19
N SER A 151 7.09 10.11 -5.86
CA SER A 151 6.64 9.58 -7.16
C SER A 151 5.30 8.83 -7.07
N VAL A 152 5.09 8.03 -6.01
CA VAL A 152 3.81 7.37 -5.74
C VAL A 152 2.72 8.42 -5.48
N ALA A 153 3.00 9.43 -4.64
CA ALA A 153 2.07 10.52 -4.36
C ALA A 153 1.69 11.29 -5.64
N ASP A 154 2.65 11.57 -6.51
CA ASP A 154 2.41 12.23 -7.80
C ASP A 154 1.56 11.36 -8.74
N SER A 155 1.81 10.06 -8.79
CA SER A 155 1.01 9.10 -9.55
C SER A 155 -0.43 9.06 -9.04
N LEU A 156 -0.62 9.00 -7.72
CA LEU A 156 -1.93 9.04 -7.08
C LEU A 156 -2.67 10.36 -7.37
N ARG A 157 -1.96 11.49 -7.37
CA ARG A 157 -2.52 12.80 -7.68
C ARG A 157 -2.99 12.89 -9.14
N LYS A 158 -2.20 12.37 -10.08
CA LYS A 158 -2.54 12.33 -11.51
C LYS A 158 -3.76 11.45 -11.79
N HIS A 159 -3.95 10.37 -11.02
CA HIS A 159 -5.14 9.52 -11.10
C HIS A 159 -6.42 10.20 -10.58
N LYS A 160 -6.33 11.37 -9.92
CA LYS A 160 -7.49 12.17 -9.51
C LYS A 160 -7.62 13.49 -10.30
N PRO A 161 -8.02 13.49 -11.59
CA PRO A 161 -8.35 14.72 -12.32
C PRO A 161 -9.46 15.53 -11.65
N ALA A 162 -10.36 14.88 -10.90
CA ALA A 162 -11.50 15.52 -10.23
C ALA A 162 -11.13 16.45 -9.06
N LEU A 163 -9.86 16.49 -8.62
CA LEU A 163 -9.40 17.40 -7.57
C LEU A 163 -8.83 18.74 -8.09
N LEU A 164 -8.77 18.94 -9.42
CA LEU A 164 -8.26 20.16 -10.04
C LEU A 164 -9.34 21.15 -10.50
N LYS A 165 -10.62 20.90 -10.23
CA LYS A 165 -11.64 21.97 -10.36
C LYS A 165 -11.54 22.90 -9.15
N LYS A 166 -10.56 23.81 -9.22
CA LYS A 166 -10.64 25.10 -8.53
C LYS A 166 -11.89 25.79 -9.09
N ASN A 167 -12.88 26.10 -8.25
CA ASN A 167 -14.06 26.86 -8.65
C ASN A 167 -13.61 28.12 -9.43
N PRO A 168 -14.07 28.33 -10.67
CA PRO A 168 -14.12 29.67 -11.22
C PRO A 168 -15.18 30.41 -10.40
N LEU A 169 -14.75 31.44 -9.67
CA LEU A 169 -15.65 32.43 -9.09
C LEU A 169 -16.40 33.10 -10.25
N SER A 170 -17.72 32.95 -10.26
CA SER A 170 -18.68 33.80 -10.94
C SER A 170 -19.05 34.98 -10.05
#